data_AF-A0A1X9HF19-F1
#
_entry.id   AF-A0A1X9HF19-F1
#
_cell.length_a   1.000
_cell.length_b   1.000
_cell.length_c   1.000
_cell.angle_alpha   90.00
_cell.angle_beta   90.00
_cell.angle_gamma   90.00
#
_symmetry.space_group_name_H-M   'P 1'
#
loop_
_entity.id
_entity.type
_entity.pdbx_description
1 polymer ?
#
loop_
_entity_poly.entity_id
_entity_poly.type
_entity_poly.pdbx_seq_one_letter_code
_entity_poly.pdbx_strand_id
1 'polypeptide(L)'
;MFSLLFSILMYFSGLISFTIKRKHLLLMLLSLEMIVLSLFFILFLYLSFFSYQYFFSMVFLTMSVCEGALGLSILVLLIRTHGNDYFNIFNILW
;
A
#
# COMPACT_ATOMS: atom_id res chain seq x y z
N MET A 1 -13.58 -17.05 -9.95
CA MET A 1 -13.10 -17.88 -8.81
C MET A 1 -11.57 -17.91 -8.77
N PHE A 2 -10.88 -18.39 -9.83
CA PHE A 2 -9.41 -18.36 -9.92
C PHE A 2 -8.81 -16.94 -9.75
N SER A 3 -9.42 -15.93 -10.37
CA SER A 3 -9.00 -14.53 -10.23
C SER A 3 -9.08 -13.99 -8.79
N LEU A 4 -10.11 -14.39 -8.04
CA LEU A 4 -10.27 -14.02 -6.62
C LEU A 4 -9.21 -14.72 -5.75
N LEU A 5 -8.91 -15.99 -6.03
CA LEU A 5 -7.83 -16.71 -5.34
C LEU A 5 -6.49 -16.02 -5.57
N PHE A 6 -6.18 -15.63 -6.81
CA PHE A 6 -4.95 -14.91 -7.14
C PHE A 6 -4.84 -13.57 -6.39
N SER A 7 -5.92 -12.80 -6.31
CA SER A 7 -5.90 -11.52 -5.61
C SER A 7 -5.76 -11.67 -4.10
N ILE A 8 -6.37 -12.71 -3.51
CA ILE A 8 -6.19 -13.04 -2.10
C ILE A 8 -4.75 -13.45 -1.81
N LEU A 9 -4.13 -14.25 -2.68
CA LEU A 9 -2.71 -14.61 -2.55
C LEU A 9 -1.80 -13.38 -2.64
N MET A 10 -2.07 -12.45 -3.58
CA MET A 10 -1.31 -11.20 -3.67
C MET A 10 -1.47 -10.35 -2.41
N TYR A 11 -2.69 -10.23 -1.86
CA TYR A 11 -2.93 -9.51 -0.61
C TYR A 11 -2.15 -10.10 0.57
N PHE A 12 -2.20 -11.43 0.76
CA PHE A 12 -1.43 -12.10 1.81
C PHE A 12 0.08 -11.95 1.62
N SER A 13 0.58 -12.04 0.39
CA SER A 13 2.01 -11.83 0.11
C SER A 13 2.46 -10.40 0.44
N GLY A 14 1.60 -9.40 0.19
CA GLY A 14 1.81 -8.01 0.57
C GLY A 14 1.90 -7.83 2.08
N LEU A 15 0.95 -8.40 2.83
CA LEU A 15 0.96 -8.39 4.29
C LEU A 15 2.21 -9.05 4.89
N ILE A 16 2.60 -10.21 4.37
CA ILE A 16 3.81 -10.91 4.82
C ILE A 16 5.04 -10.04 4.56
N SER A 17 5.14 -9.43 3.38
CA SER A 17 6.26 -8.54 3.04
C SER A 17 6.34 -7.31 3.96
N PHE A 18 5.20 -6.75 4.38
CA PHE A 18 5.12 -5.64 5.31
C PHE A 18 5.66 -6.02 6.70
N THR A 19 5.31 -7.21 7.20
CA THR A 19 5.76 -7.66 8.54
C THR A 19 7.27 -7.96 8.61
N ILE A 20 7.88 -8.41 7.52
CA ILE A 20 9.30 -8.83 7.49
C ILE A 20 10.26 -7.63 7.35
N LYS A 21 9.89 -6.58 6.60
CA LYS A 21 10.78 -5.49 6.18
C LYS A 21 10.92 -4.34 7.18
N ARG A 22 11.16 -4.64 8.46
CA ARG A 22 11.09 -3.67 9.58
C ARG A 22 12.14 -2.53 9.60
N LYS A 23 13.13 -2.50 8.69
CA LYS A 23 14.27 -1.56 8.80
C LYS A 23 14.14 -0.31 7.94
N HIS A 24 13.75 -0.42 6.68
CA HIS A 24 13.73 0.71 5.75
C HIS A 24 12.30 1.13 5.45
N LEU A 25 12.00 2.42 5.67
CA LEU A 25 10.68 3.00 5.48
C LEU A 25 10.18 2.91 4.04
N LEU A 26 11.09 3.02 3.07
CA LEU A 26 10.78 2.90 1.64
C LEU A 26 10.24 1.51 1.27
N LEU A 27 10.84 0.45 1.82
CA LEU A 27 10.38 -0.94 1.59
C LEU A 27 8.99 -1.20 2.22
N MET A 28 8.65 -0.47 3.29
CA MET A 28 7.33 -0.51 3.90
C MET A 28 6.27 0.20 3.04
N LEU A 29 6.61 1.36 2.46
CA LEU A 29 5.73 2.06 1.51
C LEU A 29 5.44 1.22 0.26
N LEU A 30 6.47 0.57 -0.29
CA LEU A 30 6.31 -0.27 -1.48
C LEU A 30 5.44 -1.52 -1.20
N SER A 31 5.53 -2.09 0.01
CA SER A 31 4.64 -3.20 0.40
C SER A 31 3.19 -2.74 0.62
N LEU A 32 2.96 -1.49 1.05
CA LEU A 32 1.63 -0.91 1.12
C LEU A 32 1.01 -0.69 -0.27
N GLU A 33 1.77 -0.23 -1.25
CA GLU A 33 1.29 -0.11 -2.63
C GLU A 33 0.84 -1.45 -3.21
N MET A 34 1.57 -2.53 -2.92
CA MET A 34 1.17 -3.89 -3.32
C MET A 34 -0.17 -4.33 -2.69
N ILE A 35 -0.41 -3.95 -1.43
CA ILE A 35 -1.68 -4.23 -0.75
C ILE A 35 -2.82 -3.45 -1.42
N VAL A 36 -2.63 -2.16 -1.68
CA VAL A 36 -3.63 -1.29 -2.34
C VAL A 36 -3.99 -1.83 -3.73
N LEU A 37 -3.01 -2.25 -4.54
CA LEU A 37 -3.26 -2.82 -5.86
C LEU A 37 -4.05 -4.13 -5.79
N SER A 38 -3.77 -4.98 -4.80
CA SER A 38 -4.55 -6.21 -4.62
C SER A 38 -6.01 -5.93 -4.23
N LEU A 39 -6.25 -4.90 -3.41
CA LEU A 39 -7.59 -4.44 -3.04
C LEU A 39 -8.33 -3.82 -4.24
N PHE A 40 -7.64 -3.03 -5.06
CA PHE A 40 -8.20 -2.48 -6.29
C PHE A 40 -8.68 -3.60 -7.23
N PHE A 41 -7.90 -4.67 -7.38
CA PHE A 41 -8.27 -5.79 -8.25
C PHE A 41 -9.50 -6.54 -7.70
N ILE A 42 -9.63 -6.71 -6.39
CA ILE A 42 -10.83 -7.29 -5.75
C ILE A 42 -12.06 -6.40 -6.01
N LEU A 43 -11.90 -5.08 -5.83
CA LEU A 43 -12.96 -4.10 -6.08
C LEU A 43 -13.41 -4.12 -7.55
N PHE A 44 -12.47 -4.18 -8.48
CA PHE A 44 -12.76 -4.25 -9.91
C PHE A 44 -13.54 -5.52 -10.28
N LEU A 45 -13.14 -6.68 -9.73
CA LEU A 45 -13.89 -7.92 -9.90
C LEU A 45 -15.29 -7.82 -9.31
N TYR A 46 -15.44 -7.25 -8.12
CA TYR A 46 -16.74 -7.06 -7.49
C TYR A 46 -17.67 -6.18 -8.36
N LEU A 47 -17.18 -5.03 -8.82
CA LEU A 47 -17.94 -4.11 -9.67
C LEU A 47 -18.28 -4.70 -11.04
N SER A 48 -17.47 -5.64 -11.56
CA SER A 48 -17.79 -6.35 -12.80
C SER A 48 -19.06 -7.21 -12.69
N PHE A 49 -19.40 -7.69 -11.49
CA PHE A 49 -20.67 -8.38 -11.23
C PHE A 49 -21.84 -7.41 -11.04
N PHE A 50 -21.58 -6.21 -10.55
CA PHE A 50 -22.56 -5.14 -10.36
C PHE A 50 -22.60 -4.20 -11.58
N SER A 51 -23.05 -4.75 -12.72
CA SER A 51 -23.40 -4.00 -13.94
C SER A 51 -22.32 -3.01 -14.43
N TYR A 52 -21.04 -3.31 -14.21
CA TYR A 52 -19.90 -2.57 -14.75
C TYR A 52 -19.84 -1.08 -14.33
N GLN A 53 -20.29 -0.76 -13.12
CA GLN A 53 -20.19 0.59 -12.57
C GLN A 53 -18.75 0.92 -12.10
N TYR A 54 -17.84 1.10 -13.05
CA TYR A 54 -16.42 1.32 -12.76
C TYR A 54 -16.07 2.72 -12.20
N PHE A 55 -17.03 3.63 -12.10
CA PHE A 55 -16.80 4.97 -11.56
C PHE A 55 -16.21 4.93 -10.14
N PHE A 56 -16.67 4.01 -9.30
CA PHE A 56 -16.15 3.87 -7.93
C PHE A 56 -14.68 3.41 -7.90
N SER A 57 -14.27 2.57 -8.86
CA SER A 57 -12.87 2.12 -8.98
C SER A 57 -11.90 3.24 -9.35
N MET A 58 -12.34 4.21 -10.15
CA MET A 58 -11.56 5.42 -10.48
C MET A 58 -11.34 6.28 -9.23
N VAL A 59 -12.40 6.52 -8.45
CA VAL A 59 -12.30 7.31 -7.21
C VAL A 59 -11.33 6.64 -6.23
N PHE A 60 -11.44 5.32 -6.05
CA PHE A 60 -10.52 4.56 -5.18
C PHE A 60 -9.06 4.73 -5.57
N LEU A 61 -8.72 4.63 -6.86
CA LEU A 61 -7.35 4.83 -7.34
C LEU A 61 -6.83 6.24 -7.02
N THR A 62 -7.63 7.28 -7.28
CA THR A 62 -7.19 8.67 -7.02
C THR A 62 -6.89 8.90 -5.55
N MET A 63 -7.73 8.39 -4.63
CA MET A 63 -7.48 8.51 -3.19
C MET A 63 -6.22 7.74 -2.77
N SER A 64 -6.00 6.55 -3.32
CA SER A 64 -4.82 5.75 -2.99
C SER A 64 -3.49 6.39 -3.43
N VAL A 65 -3.47 7.05 -4.59
CA VAL A 65 -2.27 7.76 -5.07
C VAL A 65 -1.97 8.97 -4.21
N CYS A 66 -3.01 9.68 -3.73
CA CYS A 66 -2.84 10.79 -2.80
C CYS A 66 -2.22 10.35 -1.46
N GLU A 67 -2.66 9.22 -0.90
CA GLU A 67 -2.05 8.65 0.32
C GLU A 67 -0.59 8.24 0.08
N GLY A 68 -0.27 7.65 -1.08
CA GLY A 68 1.11 7.33 -1.46
C GLY A 68 2.00 8.58 -1.57
N ALA A 69 1.51 9.64 -2.22
CA ALA A 69 2.24 10.91 -2.34
C ALA A 69 2.50 11.57 -0.97
N LEU A 70 1.51 11.54 -0.07
CA LEU A 70 1.67 12.00 1.30
C LEU A 70 2.71 11.15 2.05
N GLY A 71 2.64 9.82 1.96
CA GLY A 71 3.61 8.91 2.57
C GLY A 71 5.05 9.15 2.12
N LEU A 72 5.26 9.38 0.82
CA LEU A 72 6.58 9.72 0.26
C LEU A 72 7.06 11.10 0.74
N SER A 73 6.19 12.10 0.84
CA SER A 73 6.57 13.43 1.31
C SER A 73 7.09 13.40 2.76
N ILE A 74 6.48 12.56 3.61
CA ILE A 74 6.91 12.35 5.01
C ILE A 74 8.26 11.64 5.04
N LEU A 75 8.48 10.66 4.16
CA LEU A 75 9.77 9.99 4.03
C LEU A 75 10.87 10.99 3.66
N VAL A 76 10.64 11.88 2.69
CA VAL A 76 11.62 12.92 2.30
C VAL A 76 11.92 13.87 3.47
N LEU A 77 10.91 14.24 4.25
CA LEU A 77 11.09 15.08 5.44
C LEU A 77 11.96 14.38 6.50
N LEU A 78 11.71 13.09 6.78
CA LEU A 78 12.50 12.29 7.73
C LEU A 78 13.96 12.17 7.33
N ILE A 79 14.24 11.99 6.03
CA ILE A 79 15.63 11.94 5.52
C ILE A 79 16.35 13.26 5.76
N ARG A 80 15.68 14.39 5.52
CA ARG A 80 16.28 15.72 5.69
C ARG A 80 16.53 16.09 7.16
N THR A 81 15.73 15.61 8.09
CA THR A 81 15.84 15.98 9.52
C THR A 81 16.67 14.99 10.34
N HIS A 82 16.55 13.69 10.08
CA HIS A 82 17.18 12.64 10.89
C HIS A 82 18.29 11.87 10.16
N GLY A 83 18.54 12.19 8.89
CA GLY A 83 19.71 11.73 8.12
C GLY A 83 19.77 10.22 7.86
N ASN A 84 18.76 9.44 8.27
CA ASN A 84 18.78 7.99 8.18
C ASN A 84 17.38 7.40 7.97
N ASP A 85 17.25 6.51 6.98
CA ASP A 85 15.99 5.85 6.57
C ASP A 85 15.46 4.80 7.56
N TYR A 86 16.14 4.63 8.69
CA TYR A 86 15.85 3.57 9.65
C TYR A 86 14.79 4.03 10.64
N PHE A 87 13.74 3.22 10.74
CA PHE A 87 12.68 3.33 11.75
C PHE A 87 13.20 3.32 13.20
N ASN A 88 14.46 2.95 13.43
CA ASN A 88 15.04 2.79 14.76
C ASN A 88 15.19 4.11 15.53
N ILE A 89 15.10 5.27 14.87
CA ILE A 89 15.14 6.59 15.54
C ILE A 89 13.82 6.88 16.26
N PHE A 90 12.68 6.31 15.82
CA PHE A 90 11.40 6.45 16.52
C PHE A 90 11.32 5.65 17.83
N ASN A 91 12.27 4.76 18.09
CA ASN A 91 12.33 3.99 19.34
C ASN A 91 12.82 4.84 20.54
N ILE A 92 13.01 6.15 20.36
CA ILE A 92 13.31 7.15 21.41
C ILE A 92 12.03 7.77 22.02
N LEU A 93 10.86 7.47 21.45
CA LEU A 93 9.56 7.91 21.97
C LEU A 93 8.85 6.85 22.86
N TRP A 94 9.54 5.75 23.18
CA TRP A 94 9.24 4.83 24.27
C TRP A 94 10.46 4.74 25.19
#